data_AF-A0AAN7V1U4-F1
#
_entry.id   AF-A0AAN7V1U4-F1
#
_cell.length_a   1.000
_cell.length_b   1.000
_cell.length_c   1.000
_cell.angle_alpha   90.00
_cell.angle_beta   90.00
_cell.angle_gamma   90.00
#
_symmetry.space_group_name_H-M   'P 1'
#
loop_
_entity.id
_entity.type
_entity.pdbx_description
1 polymer ?
#
loop_
_entity_poly.entity_id
_entity_poly.type
_entity_poly.pdbx_seq_one_letter_code
_entity_poly.pdbx_strand_id
1 'polypeptide(L)'
;MAQRLLNASGTSYTLGHIRFGVRNEAIKVARSKIIKYSRVNGATVANINPFFDRLDAPELENIPPERFYNTDKMGIGQGVEGDHWMIAEATGHIVLKKDVEKGQWITTLECVSCDGVALSPLIIFKGVDVQSQWFSNQNRGLWEDWRF
;
A
#
# COMPACT_ATOMS: atom_id res chain seq x y z
N MET A 1 14.58 36.12 0.89
CA MET A 1 15.41 37.03 0.06
C MET A 1 14.72 37.38 -1.26
N ALA A 2 14.34 36.42 -2.11
CA ALA A 2 13.66 36.66 -3.39
C ALA A 2 12.32 37.43 -3.28
N GLN A 3 11.48 37.14 -2.28
CA GLN A 3 10.21 37.88 -2.06
C GLN A 3 10.42 39.37 -1.81
N ARG A 4 11.47 39.73 -1.08
CA ARG A 4 11.75 41.13 -0.72
C ARG A 4 12.19 41.94 -1.95
N LEU A 5 12.94 41.31 -2.86
CA LEU A 5 13.34 41.93 -4.13
C LEU A 5 12.16 42.12 -5.08
N LEU A 6 11.24 41.15 -5.15
CA LEU A 6 10.02 41.27 -5.95
C LEU A 6 9.06 42.35 -5.42
N ASN A 7 8.95 42.49 -4.10
CA ASN A 7 8.14 43.56 -3.52
C ASN A 7 8.76 44.95 -3.82
N ALA A 8 10.08 45.03 -3.90
CA ALA A 8 10.79 46.27 -4.25
C ALA A 8 10.63 46.68 -5.73
N SER A 9 10.27 45.75 -6.63
CA SER A 9 9.94 46.07 -8.03
C SER A 9 8.50 46.59 -8.23
N GLY A 10 7.80 46.97 -7.14
CA GLY A 10 6.46 47.56 -7.19
C GLY A 10 5.32 46.54 -7.36
N THR A 11 5.62 45.24 -7.29
CA THR A 11 4.63 44.18 -7.42
C THR A 11 4.16 43.68 -6.05
N SER A 12 2.84 43.58 -5.85
CA SER A 12 2.22 43.27 -4.55
C SER A 12 1.97 41.79 -4.29
N TYR A 13 2.40 40.91 -5.17
CA TYR A 13 2.07 39.49 -5.11
C TYR A 13 3.16 38.63 -4.48
N THR A 14 2.72 37.60 -3.76
CA THR A 14 3.59 36.62 -3.11
C THR A 14 4.17 35.63 -4.14
N LEU A 15 5.49 35.49 -4.19
CA LEU A 15 6.20 34.36 -4.79
C LEU A 15 5.76 33.08 -4.08
N GLY A 16 5.19 32.18 -4.86
CA GLY A 16 4.71 30.91 -4.35
C GLY A 16 4.21 30.02 -5.47
N HIS A 17 3.98 28.78 -5.07
CA HIS A 17 3.53 27.63 -5.86
C HIS A 17 2.48 27.96 -6.94
N ILE A 18 1.51 28.81 -6.60
CA ILE A 18 0.36 29.17 -7.46
C ILE A 18 0.82 29.86 -8.77
N ARG A 19 1.80 30.76 -8.71
CA ARG A 19 2.26 31.51 -9.90
C ARG A 19 3.23 30.72 -10.78
N PHE A 20 3.88 29.71 -10.23
CA PHE A 20 4.72 28.83 -11.04
C PHE A 20 3.85 27.94 -11.93
N GLY A 21 2.76 27.37 -11.39
CA GLY A 21 1.78 26.61 -12.18
C GLY A 21 1.11 27.45 -13.27
N VAL A 22 0.69 28.68 -12.96
CA VAL A 22 0.06 29.58 -13.95
C VAL A 22 1.00 29.94 -15.11
N ARG A 23 2.31 29.99 -14.89
CA ARG A 23 3.30 30.29 -15.95
C ARG A 23 3.72 29.07 -16.74
N ASN A 24 3.38 27.87 -16.28
CA ASN A 24 3.79 26.62 -16.90
C ASN A 24 2.57 25.71 -16.97
N GLU A 25 1.65 26.02 -17.88
CA GLU A 25 0.39 25.26 -18.06
C GLU A 25 0.64 23.79 -18.43
N ALA A 26 1.83 23.46 -18.93
CA ALA A 26 2.26 22.10 -19.23
C ALA A 26 2.47 21.23 -17.97
N ILE A 27 2.49 21.80 -16.77
CA ILE A 27 2.71 21.07 -15.51
C ILE A 27 1.61 21.35 -14.49
N LYS A 28 1.34 20.35 -13.64
CA LYS A 28 0.42 20.43 -12.52
C LYS A 28 1.04 19.84 -11.27
N VAL A 29 0.48 20.20 -10.13
CA VAL A 29 0.78 19.56 -8.86
C VAL A 29 -0.30 18.56 -8.56
N ALA A 30 0.11 17.31 -8.41
CA ALA A 30 -0.80 16.20 -8.21
C ALA A 30 -0.30 15.33 -7.07
N ARG A 31 -1.26 14.70 -6.37
CA ARG A 31 -0.95 13.69 -5.37
C ARG A 31 -0.58 12.41 -6.11
N SER A 32 0.61 11.89 -5.83
CA SER A 32 1.05 10.63 -6.42
C SER A 32 0.42 9.45 -5.67
N LYS A 33 0.10 8.39 -6.40
CA LYS A 33 -0.27 7.10 -5.82
C LYS A 33 0.88 6.13 -6.02
N ILE A 34 1.23 5.42 -4.96
CA ILE A 34 2.24 4.36 -5.03
C ILE A 34 1.56 3.09 -5.57
N ILE A 35 2.13 2.50 -6.63
CA ILE A 35 1.67 1.20 -7.16
C ILE A 35 2.86 0.25 -7.29
N LYS A 36 2.66 -1.02 -6.93
CA LYS A 36 3.69 -2.05 -7.06
C LYS A 36 3.88 -2.45 -8.53
N TYR A 37 5.13 -2.61 -8.95
CA TYR A 37 5.50 -3.01 -10.32
C TYR A 37 4.81 -4.31 -10.77
N SER A 38 4.71 -5.29 -9.87
CA SER A 38 4.06 -6.57 -10.15
C SER A 38 2.58 -6.41 -10.52
N ARG A 39 1.87 -5.44 -9.93
CA ARG A 39 0.45 -5.19 -10.26
C ARG A 39 0.29 -4.58 -11.64
N VAL A 40 1.17 -3.65 -12.02
CA VAL A 40 1.12 -3.00 -13.33
C VAL A 40 1.32 -4.00 -14.46
N ASN A 41 2.26 -4.94 -14.32
CA ASN A 41 2.55 -5.91 -15.38
C ASN A 41 1.72 -7.19 -15.30
N GLY A 42 1.22 -7.54 -14.11
CA GLY A 42 0.50 -8.78 -13.89
C GLY A 42 -1.00 -8.69 -14.19
N ALA A 43 -1.60 -7.50 -14.12
CA ALA A 43 -3.03 -7.29 -14.31
C ALA A 43 -3.43 -7.20 -15.80
N THR A 44 -3.20 -8.29 -16.54
CA THR A 44 -3.60 -8.42 -17.95
C THR A 44 -4.86 -9.27 -18.07
N VAL A 45 -5.65 -9.06 -19.13
CA VAL A 45 -6.86 -9.86 -19.41
C VAL A 45 -6.54 -11.36 -19.47
N ALA A 46 -5.43 -11.71 -20.10
CA ALA A 46 -4.97 -13.11 -20.23
C ALA A 46 -4.63 -13.75 -18.87
N ASN A 47 -4.25 -12.97 -17.86
CA ASN A 47 -3.99 -13.48 -16.51
C ASN A 47 -5.25 -13.47 -15.63
N ILE A 48 -6.17 -12.52 -15.86
CA ILE A 48 -7.35 -12.31 -15.02
C ILE A 48 -8.49 -13.24 -15.42
N ASN A 49 -8.80 -13.39 -16.71
CA ASN A 49 -9.94 -14.19 -17.15
C ASN A 49 -9.85 -15.66 -16.70
N PRO A 50 -8.70 -16.36 -16.81
CA PRO A 50 -8.60 -17.75 -16.36
C PRO A 50 -8.87 -17.95 -14.87
N PHE A 51 -8.71 -16.91 -14.04
CA PHE A 51 -9.09 -16.99 -12.63
C PHE A 51 -10.62 -17.03 -12.48
N PHE A 52 -11.35 -16.14 -13.18
CA PHE A 52 -12.80 -16.11 -13.13
C PHE A 52 -13.43 -17.33 -13.80
N ASP A 53 -12.89 -17.78 -14.92
CA ASP A 53 -13.34 -19.01 -15.58
C ASP A 53 -13.25 -20.23 -14.65
N ARG A 54 -12.25 -20.27 -13.76
CA ARG A 54 -12.12 -21.32 -12.73
C ARG A 54 -13.04 -21.10 -11.54
N LEU A 55 -13.34 -19.86 -11.20
CA LEU A 55 -14.24 -19.51 -10.10
C LEU A 55 -15.70 -19.86 -10.46
N ASP A 56 -16.05 -19.77 -11.73
CA ASP A 56 -17.37 -20.13 -12.28
C ASP A 56 -17.49 -21.62 -12.63
N ALA A 57 -16.49 -22.44 -12.27
CA ALA A 57 -16.49 -23.86 -12.58
C ALA A 57 -17.59 -24.60 -11.80
N PRO A 58 -18.34 -25.51 -12.44
CA PRO A 58 -19.49 -26.20 -11.82
C PRO A 58 -19.08 -27.06 -10.61
N GLU A 59 -17.82 -27.48 -10.52
CA GLU A 59 -17.28 -28.21 -9.36
C GLU A 59 -17.32 -27.38 -8.08
N LEU A 60 -17.31 -26.05 -8.19
CA LEU A 60 -17.35 -25.11 -7.07
C LEU A 60 -18.79 -24.85 -6.57
N GLU A 61 -19.82 -25.13 -7.37
CA GLU A 61 -21.24 -24.90 -6.98
C GLU A 61 -21.65 -25.70 -5.74
N ASN A 62 -21.06 -26.88 -5.54
CA ASN A 62 -21.39 -27.76 -4.42
C ASN A 62 -20.58 -27.48 -3.15
N ILE A 63 -19.66 -26.51 -3.18
CA ILE A 63 -18.88 -26.12 -2.01
C ILE A 63 -19.69 -25.08 -1.23
N PRO A 64 -19.99 -25.31 0.06
CA PRO A 64 -20.73 -24.33 0.85
C PRO A 64 -19.88 -23.06 1.10
N PRO A 65 -20.51 -21.87 1.25
CA PRO A 65 -19.79 -20.60 1.47
C PRO A 65 -18.81 -20.62 2.65
N GLU A 66 -19.14 -21.34 3.72
CA GLU A 66 -18.28 -21.55 4.91
C GLU A 66 -16.94 -22.25 4.60
N ARG A 67 -16.82 -22.86 3.42
CA ARG A 67 -15.59 -23.52 2.92
C ARG A 67 -14.85 -22.72 1.87
N PHE A 68 -15.39 -21.59 1.45
CA PHE A 68 -14.68 -20.62 0.61
C PHE A 68 -13.95 -19.64 1.49
N TYR A 69 -12.62 -19.67 1.43
CA TYR A 69 -11.77 -18.76 2.18
C TYR A 69 -10.99 -17.86 1.23
N ASN A 70 -10.98 -16.58 1.52
CA ASN A 70 -10.02 -15.65 0.95
C ASN A 70 -8.90 -15.41 1.97
N THR A 71 -7.65 -15.47 1.52
CA THR A 71 -6.48 -15.17 2.34
C THR A 71 -5.71 -14.06 1.68
N ASP A 72 -5.34 -13.03 2.45
CA ASP A 72 -4.45 -11.99 1.98
C ASP A 72 -3.33 -11.71 2.99
N LYS A 73 -2.25 -11.15 2.45
CA LYS A 73 -1.10 -10.70 3.21
C LYS A 73 -1.04 -9.18 3.20
N MET A 74 -1.18 -8.59 4.37
CA MET A 74 -0.96 -7.16 4.56
C MET A 74 0.44 -6.90 5.12
N GLY A 75 1.14 -5.93 4.54
CA GLY A 75 2.40 -5.41 5.09
C GLY A 75 2.16 -4.08 5.79
N ILE A 76 2.51 -3.99 7.07
CA ILE A 76 2.52 -2.75 7.83
C ILE A 76 3.98 -2.27 7.88
N GLY A 77 4.25 -1.15 7.20
CA GLY A 77 5.57 -0.56 7.13
C GLY A 77 5.77 0.50 8.21
N GLN A 78 6.68 0.27 9.16
CA GLN A 78 7.12 1.29 10.10
C GLN A 78 8.16 2.19 9.42
N GLY A 79 7.88 3.50 9.36
CA GLY A 79 8.75 4.49 8.71
C GLY A 79 8.62 4.54 7.19
N VAL A 80 7.59 3.91 6.62
CA VAL A 80 7.27 4.02 5.19
C VAL A 80 6.47 5.32 4.98
N GLU A 81 6.97 6.21 4.13
CA GLU A 81 6.27 7.45 3.79
C GLU A 81 5.10 7.15 2.82
N GLY A 82 3.95 7.79 3.07
CA GLY A 82 2.73 7.64 2.27
C GLY A 82 2.71 8.49 1.00
N ASP A 83 1.53 8.95 0.58
CA ASP A 83 1.37 9.75 -0.64
C ASP A 83 2.15 11.06 -0.59
N HIS A 84 2.85 11.39 -1.68
CA HIS A 84 3.59 12.64 -1.83
C HIS A 84 2.96 13.54 -2.88
N TRP A 85 3.08 14.85 -2.67
CA TRP A 85 2.81 15.86 -3.70
C TRP A 85 3.98 15.91 -4.68
N MET A 86 3.68 15.75 -5.97
CA MET A 86 4.68 15.81 -7.03
C MET A 86 4.26 16.82 -8.11
N ILE A 87 5.26 17.38 -8.79
CA ILE A 87 5.07 18.16 -10.01
C ILE A 87 5.10 17.16 -11.17
N ALA A 88 4.06 17.17 -12.01
CA ALA A 88 3.92 16.27 -13.14
C ALA A 88 3.33 17.00 -14.35
N GLU A 89 3.30 16.34 -15.50
CA GLU A 89 2.70 16.89 -16.71
C GLU A 89 1.19 17.11 -16.53
N ALA A 90 0.67 18.24 -17.01
CA ALA A 90 -0.73 18.63 -16.83
C ALA A 90 -1.71 17.66 -17.52
N THR A 91 -1.31 17.13 -18.67
CA THR A 91 -2.07 16.21 -19.54
C THR A 91 -2.17 14.78 -18.98
N GLY A 92 -1.25 14.37 -18.10
CA GLY A 92 -1.19 13.00 -17.58
C GLY A 92 -2.32 12.70 -16.59
N HIS A 93 -3.00 11.56 -16.74
CA HIS A 93 -4.16 11.20 -15.90
C HIS A 93 -3.79 10.81 -14.47
N ILE A 94 -2.61 10.21 -14.24
CA ILE A 94 -2.18 9.70 -12.93
C ILE A 94 -0.67 9.88 -12.77
N VAL A 95 -0.24 10.31 -11.58
CA VAL A 95 1.18 10.36 -11.22
C VAL A 95 1.50 9.14 -10.34
N LEU A 96 2.24 8.19 -10.90
CA LEU A 96 2.64 6.98 -10.20
C LEU A 96 4.06 7.13 -9.69
N LYS A 97 4.25 6.93 -8.39
CA LYS A 97 5.57 6.89 -7.78
C LYS A 97 5.99 5.44 -7.60
N LYS A 98 7.19 5.11 -8.11
CA LYS A 98 7.86 3.83 -7.84
C LYS A 98 8.45 3.90 -6.44
N ASP A 99 8.09 2.95 -5.58
CA ASP A 99 8.72 2.79 -4.28
C ASP A 99 9.55 1.50 -4.22
N VAL A 100 10.66 1.56 -3.49
CA VAL A 100 11.59 0.46 -3.22
C VAL A 100 11.43 0.08 -1.75
N GLU A 101 10.20 -0.09 -1.27
CA GLU A 101 9.78 -0.58 0.07
C GLU A 101 10.86 -0.53 1.17
N LYS A 102 11.38 0.66 1.49
CA LYS A 102 12.40 0.85 2.53
C LYS A 102 11.71 1.02 3.89
N GLY A 103 11.90 0.08 4.81
CA GLY A 103 11.34 0.13 6.16
C GLY A 103 11.40 -1.21 6.90
N GLN A 104 11.05 -1.20 8.17
CA GLN A 104 10.75 -2.42 8.92
C GLN A 104 9.32 -2.83 8.61
N TRP A 105 9.14 -4.07 8.17
CA TRP A 105 7.83 -4.60 7.75
C TRP A 105 7.34 -5.60 8.79
N ILE A 106 6.14 -5.35 9.30
CA ILE A 106 5.34 -6.35 9.98
C ILE A 106 4.41 -6.95 8.94
N THR A 107 4.36 -8.27 8.85
CA THR A 107 3.47 -8.98 7.94
C THR A 107 2.29 -9.51 8.74
N THR A 108 1.07 -9.15 8.36
CA THR A 108 -0.16 -9.75 8.88
C THR A 108 -0.73 -10.68 7.82
N LEU A 109 -1.10 -11.90 8.20
CA LEU A 109 -1.88 -12.81 7.39
C LEU A 109 -3.30 -12.83 7.93
N GLU A 110 -4.25 -12.56 7.05
CA GLU A 110 -5.68 -12.53 7.36
C GLU A 110 -6.41 -13.51 6.47
N CYS A 111 -7.39 -14.21 7.04
CA CYS A 111 -8.19 -15.17 6.30
C CYS A 111 -9.65 -15.04 6.74
N VAL A 112 -10.54 -14.87 5.76
CA VAL A 112 -11.97 -14.68 5.99
C VAL A 112 -12.73 -15.62 5.05
N SER A 113 -13.70 -16.33 5.58
CA SER A 113 -14.61 -17.16 4.80
C SER A 113 -15.70 -16.33 4.10
N CYS A 114 -16.35 -16.90 3.10
CA CYS A 114 -17.41 -16.23 2.34
C CYS A 114 -18.65 -15.93 3.19
N ASP A 115 -18.89 -16.71 4.25
CA ASP A 115 -19.94 -16.46 5.26
C ASP A 115 -19.53 -15.48 6.37
N GLY A 116 -18.32 -14.92 6.30
CA GLY A 116 -17.86 -13.82 7.16
C GLY A 116 -17.13 -14.24 8.43
N VAL A 117 -16.75 -15.52 8.58
CA VAL A 117 -15.93 -15.99 9.70
C VAL A 117 -14.46 -15.66 9.43
N ALA A 118 -13.85 -14.86 10.31
CA ALA A 118 -12.44 -14.55 10.25
C ALA A 118 -11.62 -15.50 11.13
N LEU A 119 -10.53 -16.04 10.59
CA LEU A 119 -9.52 -16.71 11.39
C LEU A 119 -8.69 -15.68 12.17
N SER A 120 -8.17 -16.08 13.33
CA SER A 120 -7.23 -15.26 14.08
C SER A 120 -6.03 -14.87 13.20
N PRO A 121 -5.71 -13.57 13.08
CA PRO A 121 -4.64 -13.12 12.20
C PRO A 121 -3.27 -13.60 12.71
N LEU A 122 -2.40 -14.01 11.78
CA LEU A 122 -1.00 -14.31 12.11
C LEU A 122 -0.14 -13.08 11.84
N ILE A 123 0.57 -12.61 12.88
CA ILE A 123 1.47 -11.46 12.78
C ILE A 123 2.91 -11.95 12.81
N ILE A 124 3.65 -11.66 11.75
CA ILE A 124 5.06 -12.02 11.56
C ILE A 124 5.89 -10.75 11.64
N PHE A 125 6.74 -10.68 12.65
CA PHE A 125 7.76 -9.65 12.78
C PHE A 125 9.03 -10.10 12.07
N LYS A 126 9.59 -9.23 11.24
CA LYS A 126 10.93 -9.46 10.69
C LYS A 126 11.96 -9.36 11.82
N GLY A 127 12.57 -10.47 12.18
CA GLY A 127 13.65 -10.54 13.17
C GLY A 127 14.86 -11.27 12.59
N VAL A 128 16.05 -10.91 13.08
CA VAL A 128 17.26 -11.73 12.90
C VAL A 128 17.35 -12.72 14.06
N ASP A 129 17.09 -12.25 15.27
CA ASP A 129 17.07 -13.03 16.50
C ASP A 129 15.73 -12.86 17.23
N VAL A 130 15.26 -13.94 17.85
CA VAL A 130 14.07 -13.91 18.72
C VAL A 130 14.45 -13.23 20.04
N GLN A 131 13.87 -12.07 20.32
CA GLN A 131 14.05 -11.41 21.60
C GLN A 131 13.20 -12.11 22.68
N SER A 132 13.84 -12.99 23.45
CA SER A 132 13.21 -13.75 24.55
C SER A 132 12.48 -12.87 25.57
N GLN A 133 12.92 -11.61 25.75
CA GLN A 133 12.26 -10.62 26.60
C GLN A 133 10.82 -10.25 26.20
N TRP A 134 10.43 -10.47 24.93
CA TRP A 134 9.05 -10.21 24.48
C TRP A 134 8.06 -11.27 24.98
N PHE A 135 8.55 -12.41 25.43
CA PHE A 135 7.74 -13.51 25.93
C PHE A 135 7.86 -13.57 27.46
N SER A 136 6.93 -12.90 28.15
CA SER A 136 6.91 -12.95 29.61
C SER A 136 6.67 -14.40 30.09
N ASN A 137 7.42 -14.82 31.12
CA ASN A 137 7.27 -16.15 31.71
C ASN A 137 5.85 -16.42 32.27
N GLN A 138 5.08 -15.37 32.53
CA GLN A 138 3.71 -15.44 33.04
C GLN A 138 2.71 -15.95 31.98
N ASN A 139 3.05 -15.85 30.69
CA ASN A 139 2.18 -16.19 29.57
C ASN A 139 2.68 -17.39 28.76
N ARG A 140 3.57 -18.23 29.31
CA ARG A 140 4.16 -19.36 28.57
C ARG A 140 3.11 -20.28 27.95
N GLY A 141 2.03 -20.58 28.68
CA GLY A 141 0.94 -21.43 28.17
C GLY A 141 0.18 -20.88 26.95
N LEU A 142 0.23 -19.55 26.70
CA LEU A 142 -0.41 -18.96 25.51
C LEU A 142 0.35 -19.24 24.22
N TRP A 143 1.63 -19.57 24.32
CA TRP A 143 2.53 -19.74 23.18
C TRP A 143 3.22 -21.11 23.19
N GLU A 144 2.74 -22.08 23.98
CA GLU A 144 3.31 -23.43 24.04
C GLU A 144 3.24 -24.16 22.70
N ASP A 145 2.19 -23.89 21.91
CA ASP A 145 2.00 -24.46 20.58
C ASP A 145 2.69 -23.66 19.47
N TRP A 146 3.36 -22.55 19.80
CA TRP A 146 4.02 -21.71 18.81
C TRP A 146 5.34 -22.35 18.38
N ARG A 147 5.47 -22.61 17.08
CA ARG A 147 6.70 -23.12 16.48
C ARG A 147 7.50 -21.93 15.96
N PHE A 148 8.65 -21.67 16.57
CA PHE A 148 9.63 -20.68 16.14
C PHE A 148 10.60 -21.27 15.11
#